data_AF-A0AAP9CG65-F1
#
_entry.id   AF-A0AAP9CG65-F1
#
_cell.length_a   1.000
_cell.length_b   1.000
_cell.length_c   1.000
_cell.angle_alpha   90.00
_cell.angle_beta   90.00
_cell.angle_gamma   90.00
#
_symmetry.space_group_name_H-M   'P 1'
#
loop_
_entity.id
_entity.type
_entity.pdbx_description
1 polymer ?
#
loop_
_entity_poly.entity_id
_entity_poly.type
_entity_poly.pdbx_seq_one_letter_code
_entity_poly.pdbx_strand_id
1 'polypeptide(L)'
;MMKNYEFYRNLGNLSDGFMLEDVKRYLYKNVFICRVGVVKEFDSQTQKGTVVIEEYEDLDILTCNISALRLELQKGDKVILLQSSINIFNEKDDNYFDKHYFYILNAVNLEFAGINLQKFNINTKELTCVSEETSLRSKNVVCEGANTKISLKSLIIEADDIQLKGNVYINGKLFESHMHGVGTMTYVNAGGAPTLVTGNTSGVS
;
A
#
# COMPACT_ATOMS: atom_id res chain seq x y z
N MET A 1 22.63 32.60 -10.57
CA MET A 1 22.81 32.61 -9.10
C MET A 1 22.74 34.01 -8.49
N MET A 2 23.23 35.07 -9.16
CA MET A 2 23.16 36.48 -8.67
C MET A 2 21.74 37.06 -8.52
N LYS A 3 20.80 36.75 -9.43
CA LYS A 3 19.43 37.32 -9.38
C LYS A 3 18.63 36.94 -8.13
N ASN A 4 18.82 35.71 -7.65
CA ASN A 4 18.13 35.24 -6.44
C ASN A 4 18.72 35.91 -5.18
N TYR A 5 20.03 36.17 -5.16
CA TYR A 5 20.69 36.81 -4.03
C TYR A 5 20.26 38.27 -3.84
N GLU A 6 20.07 39.02 -4.93
CA GLU A 6 19.49 40.37 -4.84
C GLU A 6 18.03 40.37 -4.38
N PHE A 7 17.24 39.36 -4.79
CA PHE A 7 15.85 39.20 -4.37
C PHE A 7 15.73 39.01 -2.85
N TYR A 8 16.58 38.15 -2.25
CA TYR A 8 16.61 37.95 -0.80
C TYR A 8 17.14 39.17 -0.03
N ARG A 9 18.03 39.97 -0.63
CA ARG A 9 18.59 41.17 0.01
C ARG A 9 17.58 42.33 0.07
N ASN A 10 16.68 42.42 -0.90
CA ASN A 10 15.66 43.47 -0.99
C ASN A 10 14.41 43.21 -0.13
N LEU A 11 14.18 41.97 0.31
CA LEU A 11 13.13 41.63 1.28
C LEU A 11 13.29 42.36 2.63
N GLY A 12 14.52 42.77 2.98
CA GLY A 12 14.80 43.54 4.21
C GLY A 12 14.40 45.03 4.15
N ASN A 13 14.13 45.59 2.97
CA ASN A 13 13.81 47.01 2.75
C ASN A 13 12.48 47.17 1.97
N LEU A 14 11.40 46.56 2.46
CA LEU A 14 10.06 46.66 1.87
C LEU A 14 9.43 48.03 2.13
N SER A 15 9.73 49.03 1.28
CA SER A 15 9.03 50.33 1.27
C SER A 15 8.39 50.73 -0.06
N ASP A 16 8.60 49.99 -1.16
CA ASP A 16 8.01 50.32 -2.47
C ASP A 16 6.88 49.35 -2.88
N GLY A 17 5.68 49.89 -3.09
CA GLY A 17 4.43 49.15 -3.29
C GLY A 17 4.40 48.20 -4.49
N PHE A 18 5.16 48.47 -5.55
CA PHE A 18 5.25 47.60 -6.73
C PHE A 18 6.00 46.29 -6.44
N MET A 19 7.04 46.32 -5.60
CA MET A 19 7.81 45.12 -5.24
C MET A 19 7.04 44.23 -4.26
N LEU A 20 6.19 44.82 -3.41
CA LEU A 20 5.30 44.07 -2.51
C LEU A 20 4.27 43.27 -3.31
N GLU A 21 3.75 43.81 -4.41
CA GLU A 21 2.76 43.16 -5.25
C GLU A 21 3.36 41.97 -6.03
N ASP A 22 4.59 42.13 -6.53
CA ASP A 22 5.35 41.03 -7.16
C ASP A 22 5.71 39.91 -6.18
N VAL A 23 6.12 40.26 -4.95
CA VAL A 23 6.41 39.28 -3.89
C VAL A 23 5.13 38.55 -3.46
N LYS A 24 4.00 39.26 -3.31
CA LYS A 24 2.70 38.64 -3.04
C LYS A 24 2.32 37.66 -4.15
N ARG A 25 2.44 38.06 -5.42
CA ARG A 25 2.14 37.21 -6.57
C ARG A 25 3.05 35.98 -6.62
N TYR A 26 4.32 36.13 -6.27
CA TYR A 26 5.24 35.02 -6.16
C TYR A 26 4.83 34.05 -5.04
N LEU A 27 4.51 34.56 -3.85
CA LEU A 27 4.07 33.72 -2.73
C LEU A 27 2.77 32.99 -3.06
N TYR A 28 1.77 33.67 -3.63
CA TYR A 28 0.52 33.04 -4.07
C TYR A 28 0.80 31.85 -5.00
N LYS A 29 1.67 32.03 -6.00
CA LYS A 29 1.99 30.98 -6.97
C LYS A 29 2.80 29.81 -6.43
N ASN A 30 3.49 29.96 -5.31
CA ASN A 30 4.51 28.98 -4.87
C ASN A 30 4.28 28.42 -3.46
N VAL A 31 3.32 28.95 -2.71
CA VAL A 31 3.00 28.47 -1.36
C VAL A 31 1.84 27.48 -1.42
N PHE A 32 1.97 26.40 -0.68
CA PHE A 32 0.87 25.49 -0.37
C PHE A 32 0.65 25.46 1.13
N ILE A 33 -0.60 25.44 1.55
CA ILE A 33 -0.98 25.38 2.96
C ILE A 33 -1.50 23.98 3.26
N CYS A 34 -0.88 23.32 4.23
CA CYS A 34 -1.37 22.05 4.74
C CYS A 34 -2.16 22.25 6.04
N ARG A 35 -3.28 21.54 6.16
CA ARG A 35 -4.15 21.49 7.35
C ARG A 35 -4.59 20.06 7.60
N VAL A 36 -5.08 19.79 8.80
CA VAL A 36 -5.78 18.54 9.10
C VAL A 36 -7.27 18.82 9.07
N GLY A 37 -8.00 18.03 8.30
CA GLY A 37 -9.46 18.05 8.28
C GLY A 37 -10.03 16.76 8.85
N VAL A 38 -11.29 16.81 9.27
CA VAL A 38 -12.09 15.66 9.69
C VAL A 38 -13.14 15.39 8.63
N VAL A 39 -13.24 14.14 8.17
CA VAL A 39 -14.21 13.72 7.15
C VAL A 39 -15.61 13.75 7.74
N LYS A 40 -16.51 14.47 7.06
CA LYS A 40 -17.95 14.48 7.36
C LYS A 40 -18.68 13.44 6.50
N GLU A 41 -18.41 13.46 5.20
CA GLU A 41 -18.95 12.53 4.20
C GLU A 41 -17.91 12.30 3.10
N PHE A 42 -17.79 11.07 2.60
CA PHE A 42 -16.85 10.74 1.51
C PHE A 42 -17.39 9.61 0.64
N ASP A 43 -17.36 9.81 -0.67
CA ASP A 43 -17.70 8.80 -1.66
C ASP A 43 -16.42 8.18 -2.22
N SER A 44 -16.16 6.92 -1.84
CA SER A 44 -15.00 6.17 -2.29
C SER A 44 -15.04 5.80 -3.77
N GLN A 45 -16.19 5.87 -4.44
CA GLN A 45 -16.27 5.70 -5.89
C GLN A 45 -15.76 6.93 -6.63
N THR A 46 -16.32 8.09 -6.33
CA THR A 46 -15.96 9.35 -7.01
C THR A 46 -14.73 10.04 -6.42
N GLN A 47 -14.25 9.60 -5.25
CA GLN A 47 -13.14 10.18 -4.50
C GLN A 47 -13.39 11.65 -4.11
N LYS A 48 -14.66 12.01 -3.90
CA LYS A 48 -15.12 13.34 -3.48
C LYS A 48 -15.81 13.26 -2.12
N GLY A 49 -15.79 14.36 -1.38
CA GLY A 49 -16.42 14.40 -0.06
C GLY A 49 -16.50 15.80 0.53
N THR A 50 -16.94 15.84 1.77
CA THR A 50 -17.02 17.04 2.60
C THR A 50 -16.18 16.83 3.85
N VAL A 51 -15.34 17.80 4.16
CA VAL A 51 -14.48 17.81 5.34
C VAL A 51 -14.74 19.08 6.14
N VAL A 52 -14.44 19.03 7.43
CA VAL A 52 -14.44 20.19 8.32
C VAL A 52 -13.03 20.39 8.88
N ILE A 53 -12.63 21.64 9.05
CA ILE A 53 -11.40 22.01 9.76
C ILE A 53 -11.85 22.57 11.10
N GLU A 54 -11.37 22.01 12.21
CA GLU A 54 -11.85 22.34 13.56
C GLU A 54 -11.74 23.84 13.87
N GLU A 55 -10.72 24.52 13.33
CA GLU A 55 -10.51 25.96 13.50
C GLU A 55 -11.46 26.83 12.69
N TYR A 56 -12.20 26.27 11.73
CA TYR A 56 -13.19 26.97 10.91
C TYR A 56 -14.60 26.58 11.38
N GLU A 57 -15.19 27.45 12.21
CA GLU A 57 -16.55 27.27 12.77
C GLU A 57 -17.55 26.84 11.69
N ASP A 58 -17.98 25.58 11.77
CA ASP A 58 -18.99 24.92 10.93
C ASP A 58 -18.81 25.09 9.41
N LEU A 59 -17.57 25.26 8.95
CA LEU A 59 -17.30 25.38 7.52
C LEU A 59 -17.21 24.00 6.86
N ASP A 60 -18.25 23.67 6.09
CA ASP A 60 -18.25 22.50 5.20
C ASP A 60 -17.40 22.79 3.96
N ILE A 61 -16.30 22.06 3.81
CA ILE A 61 -15.38 22.18 2.67
C ILE A 61 -15.62 21.01 1.72
N LEU A 62 -16.10 21.32 0.52
CA LEU A 62 -16.19 20.35 -0.57
C LEU A 62 -14.78 20.06 -1.10
N THR A 63 -14.42 18.79 -1.15
CA THR A 63 -13.06 18.37 -1.47
C THR A 63 -13.03 17.11 -2.32
N CYS A 64 -11.87 16.82 -2.90
CA CYS A 64 -11.60 15.56 -3.58
C CYS A 64 -10.20 15.06 -3.25
N ASN A 65 -10.02 13.74 -3.30
CA ASN A 65 -8.72 13.11 -3.17
C ASN A 65 -7.89 13.33 -4.44
N ILE A 66 -6.66 13.79 -4.24
CA ILE A 66 -5.68 14.08 -5.29
C ILE A 66 -4.43 13.19 -5.17
N SER A 67 -4.44 12.28 -4.20
CA SER A 67 -3.36 11.32 -4.01
C SER A 67 -3.37 10.27 -5.13
N ALA A 68 -2.22 9.62 -5.32
CA ALA A 68 -2.12 8.47 -6.23
C ALA A 68 -2.79 7.20 -5.68
N LEU A 69 -3.27 7.23 -4.43
CA LEU A 69 -3.94 6.12 -3.78
C LEU A 69 -5.45 6.37 -3.77
N ARG A 70 -6.22 5.30 -3.95
CA ARG A 70 -7.66 5.37 -3.69
C ARG A 70 -7.86 5.30 -2.18
N LEU A 71 -8.59 6.26 -1.62
CA LEU A 71 -8.87 6.30 -0.19
C LEU A 71 -10.25 5.70 0.09
N GLU A 72 -10.36 4.97 1.19
CA GLU A 72 -11.62 4.44 1.73
C GLU A 72 -11.88 5.10 3.09
N LEU A 73 -12.33 6.37 3.04
CA LEU A 73 -12.52 7.20 4.24
C LEU A 73 -13.93 7.06 4.79
N GLN A 74 -14.04 7.09 6.12
CA GLN A 74 -15.28 7.11 6.88
C GLN A 74 -15.44 8.44 7.62
N LYS A 75 -16.67 8.71 8.08
CA LYS A 75 -16.95 9.89 8.92
C LYS A 75 -16.10 9.84 10.19
N GLY A 76 -15.41 10.93 10.49
CA GLY A 76 -14.52 11.06 11.64
C GLY A 76 -13.04 10.82 11.31
N ASP A 77 -12.73 10.26 10.13
CA ASP A 77 -11.33 10.07 9.72
C ASP A 77 -10.62 11.41 9.55
N LYS A 78 -9.36 11.45 9.98
CA LYS A 78 -8.50 12.61 9.81
C LYS A 78 -7.77 12.52 8.48
N VAL A 79 -7.77 13.63 7.74
CA VAL A 79 -7.11 13.75 6.43
C VAL A 79 -6.17 14.94 6.41
N ILE A 80 -5.08 14.82 5.66
CA ILE A 80 -4.19 15.93 5.32
C ILE A 80 -4.82 16.65 4.13
N LEU A 81 -5.17 17.91 4.36
CA LEU A 81 -5.71 18.81 3.37
C LEU A 81 -4.60 19.70 2.81
N LEU A 82 -4.65 19.92 1.49
CA LEU A 82 -3.79 20.80 0.75
C LEU A 82 -4.61 21.93 0.16
N GLN A 83 -4.23 23.17 0.46
CA GLN A 83 -4.75 24.36 -0.20
C GLN A 83 -3.64 24.99 -1.03
N SER A 84 -4.01 25.35 -2.25
CA SER A 84 -3.18 26.04 -3.23
C SER A 84 -3.90 27.33 -3.58
N SER A 85 -3.18 28.42 -3.88
CA SER A 85 -3.80 29.65 -4.38
C SER A 85 -4.36 29.47 -5.79
N ILE A 86 -3.93 28.44 -6.52
CA ILE A 86 -4.40 28.13 -7.86
C ILE A 86 -5.16 26.82 -7.81
N ASN A 87 -6.29 26.74 -8.51
CA ASN A 87 -7.01 25.50 -8.70
C ASN A 87 -6.13 24.49 -9.46
N ILE A 88 -5.83 23.36 -8.82
CA ILE A 88 -4.90 22.36 -9.39
C ILE A 88 -5.45 21.64 -10.62
N PHE A 89 -6.76 21.78 -10.90
CA PHE A 89 -7.41 21.22 -12.09
C PHE A 89 -7.62 22.27 -13.19
N ASN A 90 -7.46 23.56 -12.87
CA ASN A 90 -7.59 24.66 -13.82
C ASN A 90 -6.67 25.82 -13.43
N GLU A 91 -5.48 25.87 -14.04
CA GLU A 91 -4.46 26.88 -13.71
C GLU A 91 -4.88 28.34 -14.01
N LYS A 92 -5.99 28.55 -14.71
CA LYS A 92 -6.55 29.89 -14.99
C LYS A 92 -7.49 30.39 -13.88
N ASP A 93 -7.83 29.53 -12.94
CA ASP A 93 -8.71 29.80 -11.81
C ASP A 93 -7.87 30.03 -10.54
N ASP A 94 -7.69 31.30 -10.18
CA ASP A 94 -6.99 31.73 -8.97
C ASP A 94 -8.03 31.82 -7.84
N ASN A 95 -7.88 30.97 -6.84
CA ASN A 95 -8.78 30.93 -5.68
C ASN A 95 -8.22 31.74 -4.50
N TYR A 96 -7.03 32.36 -4.62
CA TYR A 96 -6.41 33.22 -3.61
C TYR A 96 -6.37 32.64 -2.17
N PHE A 97 -6.17 31.33 -2.02
CA PHE A 97 -6.25 30.64 -0.71
C PHE A 97 -7.60 30.82 -0.01
N ASP A 98 -8.69 30.82 -0.78
CA ASP A 98 -10.03 30.79 -0.23
C ASP A 98 -10.23 29.53 0.63
N LYS A 99 -10.67 29.74 1.88
CA LYS A 99 -10.91 28.72 2.90
C LYS A 99 -11.89 27.60 2.49
N HIS A 100 -12.66 27.80 1.42
CA HIS A 100 -13.56 26.78 0.86
C HIS A 100 -12.85 25.80 -0.09
N TYR A 101 -11.58 26.02 -0.42
CA TYR A 101 -10.85 25.24 -1.41
C TYR A 101 -9.70 24.46 -0.78
N PHE A 102 -9.98 23.22 -0.38
CA PHE A 102 -8.95 22.26 0.03
C PHE A 102 -9.08 20.96 -0.75
N TYR A 103 -7.96 20.27 -0.95
CA TYR A 103 -7.87 18.95 -1.56
C TYR A 103 -7.36 17.93 -0.55
N ILE A 104 -7.88 16.70 -0.58
CA ILE A 104 -7.35 15.62 0.27
C ILE A 104 -6.07 15.09 -0.36
N LEU A 105 -4.94 15.34 0.30
CA LEU A 105 -3.64 14.82 -0.11
C LEU A 105 -3.41 13.39 0.38
N ASN A 106 -3.84 13.07 1.59
CA ASN A 106 -3.75 11.71 2.14
C ASN A 106 -4.62 11.56 3.40
N ALA A 107 -4.88 10.32 3.81
CA ALA A 107 -5.35 10.02 5.17
C ALA A 107 -4.22 10.22 6.20
N VAL A 108 -4.54 10.70 7.40
CA VAL A 108 -3.57 10.81 8.52
C VAL A 108 -3.22 9.43 9.06
N ASN A 109 -4.19 8.52 9.09
CA ASN A 109 -4.00 7.12 9.47
C ASN A 109 -4.35 6.22 8.28
N LEU A 110 -3.42 5.36 7.86
CA LEU A 110 -3.54 4.51 6.67
C LEU A 110 -4.16 3.14 7.00
N GLU A 111 -4.91 3.04 8.09
CA GLU A 111 -5.56 1.79 8.55
C GLU A 111 -6.43 1.12 7.46
N PHE A 112 -6.79 1.85 6.38
CA PHE A 112 -7.59 1.36 5.26
C PHE A 112 -7.00 1.71 3.88
N ALA A 113 -5.67 1.73 3.74
CA ALA A 113 -5.02 1.97 2.45
C ALA A 113 -4.96 0.69 1.58
N GLY A 114 -5.75 0.65 0.51
CA GLY A 114 -5.75 -0.43 -0.48
C GLY A 114 -5.03 -0.07 -1.78
N ILE A 115 -4.35 -1.04 -2.39
CA ILE A 115 -3.82 -0.92 -3.76
C ILE A 115 -4.63 -1.85 -4.66
N ASN A 116 -5.45 -1.28 -5.54
CA ASN A 116 -6.20 -2.03 -6.55
C ASN A 116 -5.67 -1.68 -7.94
N LEU A 117 -5.00 -2.63 -8.59
CA LEU A 117 -4.33 -2.44 -9.87
C LEU A 117 -4.53 -3.69 -10.75
N GLN A 118 -4.58 -3.50 -12.07
CA GLN A 118 -4.61 -4.62 -13.02
C GLN A 118 -3.26 -5.35 -13.12
N LYS A 119 -2.15 -4.61 -12.94
CA LYS A 119 -0.80 -5.15 -13.00
C LYS A 119 0.08 -4.45 -11.97
N PHE A 120 0.82 -5.26 -11.21
CA PHE A 120 1.81 -4.81 -10.24
C PHE A 120 3.12 -5.56 -10.51
N ASN A 121 4.24 -4.85 -10.57
CA ASN A 121 5.57 -5.43 -10.80
C ASN A 121 6.57 -4.74 -9.86
N ILE A 122 7.32 -5.53 -9.11
CA ILE A 122 8.43 -5.07 -8.27
C ILE A 122 9.70 -5.69 -8.83
N ASN A 123 10.66 -4.86 -9.22
CA ASN A 123 12.03 -5.27 -9.51
C ASN A 123 12.94 -4.63 -8.47
N THR A 124 13.46 -5.43 -7.55
CA THR A 124 14.29 -4.96 -6.45
C THR A 124 15.38 -5.96 -6.12
N LYS A 125 16.46 -5.48 -5.52
CA LYS A 125 17.52 -6.32 -4.95
C LYS A 125 17.07 -6.97 -3.63
N GLU A 126 16.26 -6.25 -2.86
CA GLU A 126 15.77 -6.68 -1.55
C GLU A 126 14.32 -6.22 -1.35
N LEU A 127 13.51 -7.11 -0.78
CA LEU A 127 12.12 -6.83 -0.39
C LEU A 127 11.88 -7.49 0.97
N THR A 128 11.49 -6.68 1.96
CA THR A 128 11.15 -7.14 3.30
C THR A 128 9.73 -6.68 3.64
N CYS A 129 8.87 -7.64 3.97
CA CYS A 129 7.51 -7.40 4.43
C CYS A 129 7.37 -7.92 5.87
N VAL A 130 6.97 -7.07 6.79
CA VAL A 130 6.70 -7.44 8.19
C VAL A 130 5.23 -7.15 8.46
N SER A 131 4.48 -8.16 8.89
CA SER A 131 3.08 -8.04 9.26
C SER A 131 2.76 -8.98 10.42
N GLU A 132 1.82 -8.58 11.26
CA GLU A 132 1.28 -9.44 12.33
C GLU A 132 0.35 -10.50 11.74
N GLU A 133 -0.50 -10.09 10.79
CA GLU A 133 -1.41 -10.97 10.07
C GLU A 133 -1.24 -10.79 8.55
N THR A 134 -1.23 -11.89 7.79
CA THR A 134 -1.14 -11.84 6.33
C THR A 134 -1.93 -12.99 5.73
N SER A 135 -2.78 -12.67 4.76
CA SER A 135 -3.45 -13.65 3.92
C SER A 135 -3.06 -13.43 2.45
N LEU A 136 -2.63 -14.49 1.77
CA LEU A 136 -2.38 -14.48 0.33
C LEU A 136 -3.39 -15.39 -0.35
N ARG A 137 -4.31 -14.81 -1.12
CA ARG A 137 -5.23 -15.55 -1.98
C ARG A 137 -4.84 -15.35 -3.43
N SER A 138 -4.54 -16.45 -4.11
CA SER A 138 -3.98 -16.45 -5.45
C SER A 138 -4.50 -17.64 -6.23
N LYS A 139 -4.76 -17.46 -7.53
CA LYS A 139 -5.08 -18.57 -8.43
C LYS A 139 -3.84 -19.37 -8.84
N ASN A 140 -2.69 -18.70 -8.92
CA ASN A 140 -1.41 -19.30 -9.26
C ASN A 140 -0.29 -18.58 -8.50
N VAL A 141 0.65 -19.35 -7.96
CA VAL A 141 1.88 -18.85 -7.30
C VAL A 141 3.03 -19.67 -7.83
N VAL A 142 4.05 -19.00 -8.33
CA VAL A 142 5.29 -19.62 -8.82
C VAL A 142 6.46 -18.94 -8.12
N CYS A 143 7.31 -19.74 -7.48
CA CYS A 143 8.53 -19.29 -6.82
C CYS A 143 9.72 -19.89 -7.55
N GLU A 144 10.50 -19.05 -8.23
CA GLU A 144 11.71 -19.47 -8.95
C GLU A 144 12.93 -18.79 -8.32
N GLY A 145 13.94 -19.57 -8.00
CA GLY A 145 15.19 -19.06 -7.43
C GLY A 145 16.14 -20.19 -7.09
N ALA A 146 17.42 -19.86 -6.91
CA ALA A 146 18.43 -20.85 -6.54
C ALA A 146 18.24 -21.36 -5.11
N ASN A 147 17.75 -20.52 -4.20
CA ASN A 147 17.53 -20.85 -2.79
C ASN A 147 16.22 -20.22 -2.31
N THR A 148 15.25 -21.05 -1.95
CA THR A 148 13.98 -20.62 -1.35
C THR A 148 13.79 -21.36 -0.03
N LYS A 149 13.54 -20.62 1.05
CA LYS A 149 13.28 -21.17 2.38
C LYS A 149 11.94 -20.66 2.89
N ILE A 150 11.08 -21.58 3.29
CA ILE A 150 9.81 -21.29 3.96
C ILE A 150 9.92 -21.83 5.39
N SER A 151 9.75 -20.96 6.38
CA SER A 151 9.84 -21.31 7.80
C SER A 151 8.52 -21.00 8.47
N LEU A 152 7.81 -22.03 8.90
CA LEU A 152 6.45 -21.94 9.45
C LEU A 152 6.37 -22.81 10.71
N LYS A 153 5.45 -22.45 11.63
CA LYS A 153 5.12 -23.31 12.78
C LYS A 153 4.28 -24.53 12.37
N SER A 154 3.41 -24.36 11.37
CA SER A 154 2.53 -25.40 10.84
C SER A 154 2.37 -25.19 9.32
N LEU A 155 2.23 -26.30 8.59
CA LEU A 155 1.95 -26.33 7.16
C LEU A 155 0.86 -27.38 6.91
N ILE A 156 -0.23 -26.96 6.29
CA ILE A 156 -1.32 -27.83 5.84
C ILE A 156 -1.41 -27.70 4.32
N ILE A 157 -1.40 -28.83 3.62
CA ILE A 157 -1.53 -28.89 2.16
C ILE A 157 -2.76 -29.74 1.85
N GLU A 158 -3.78 -29.08 1.30
CA GLU A 158 -4.97 -29.72 0.73
C GLU A 158 -4.86 -29.60 -0.78
N ALA A 159 -4.54 -30.71 -1.45
CA ALA A 159 -4.34 -30.76 -2.88
C ALA A 159 -4.71 -32.14 -3.42
N ASP A 160 -5.15 -32.18 -4.68
CA ASP A 160 -5.39 -33.43 -5.39
C ASP A 160 -4.07 -34.18 -5.68
N ASP A 161 -2.97 -33.44 -5.89
CA ASP A 161 -1.65 -33.98 -6.20
C ASP A 161 -0.52 -33.13 -5.59
N ILE A 162 0.53 -33.81 -5.11
CA ILE A 162 1.75 -33.20 -4.57
C ILE A 162 2.97 -33.91 -5.17
N GLN A 163 3.76 -33.17 -5.96
CA GLN A 163 4.99 -33.68 -6.56
C GLN A 163 6.21 -33.01 -5.96
N LEU A 164 7.15 -33.82 -5.50
CA LEU A 164 8.46 -33.38 -5.04
C LEU A 164 9.52 -33.99 -5.96
N LYS A 165 10.35 -33.14 -6.55
CA LYS A 165 11.46 -33.58 -7.42
C LYS A 165 12.79 -33.31 -6.71
N GLY A 166 13.67 -34.31 -6.73
CA GLY A 166 14.95 -34.26 -6.05
C GLY A 166 14.91 -34.88 -4.65
N ASN A 167 15.92 -34.58 -3.84
CA ASN A 167 16.08 -35.17 -2.52
C ASN A 167 15.16 -34.50 -1.50
N VAL A 168 14.30 -35.28 -0.85
CA VAL A 168 13.44 -34.83 0.24
C VAL A 168 14.06 -35.26 1.55
N TYR A 169 14.17 -34.35 2.52
CA TYR A 169 14.68 -34.67 3.85
C TYR A 169 13.61 -34.41 4.92
N ILE A 170 13.39 -35.38 5.80
CA ILE A 170 12.45 -35.27 6.93
C ILE A 170 13.26 -35.43 8.21
N ASN A 171 13.17 -34.43 9.11
CA ASN A 171 13.97 -34.39 10.34
C ASN A 171 15.49 -34.60 10.10
N GLY A 172 16.00 -34.03 9.00
CA GLY A 172 17.41 -34.12 8.62
C GLY A 172 17.83 -35.46 7.98
N LYS A 173 16.92 -36.41 7.77
CA LYS A 173 17.21 -37.70 7.13
C LYS A 173 16.63 -37.74 5.72
N LEU A 174 17.39 -38.30 4.77
CA LEU A 174 16.92 -38.49 3.40
C LEU A 174 15.69 -39.41 3.42
N PHE A 175 14.61 -38.94 2.82
CA PHE A 175 13.42 -39.73 2.57
C PHE A 175 13.66 -40.56 1.31
N GLU A 176 13.76 -41.87 1.49
CA GLU A 176 13.84 -42.85 0.41
C GLU A 176 12.58 -43.72 0.44
N SER A 177 11.92 -43.85 -0.71
CA SER A 177 10.81 -44.79 -0.89
C SER A 177 11.31 -45.99 -1.68
N HIS A 178 11.45 -47.14 -1.02
CA HIS A 178 11.78 -48.40 -1.66
C HIS A 178 10.47 -49.20 -1.86
N MET A 179 9.86 -49.12 -3.05
CA MET A 179 8.78 -50.03 -3.44
C MET A 179 9.35 -51.22 -4.19
N HIS A 180 9.41 -52.39 -3.55
CA HIS A 180 9.61 -53.67 -4.22
C HIS A 180 8.27 -54.41 -4.31
N GLY A 181 7.65 -54.52 -5.49
CA GLY A 181 6.54 -55.43 -5.88
C GLY A 181 5.29 -55.46 -4.97
N VAL A 182 5.50 -55.87 -3.71
CA VAL A 182 4.62 -55.70 -2.55
C VAL A 182 5.40 -54.88 -1.50
N GLY A 183 5.20 -53.56 -1.47
CA GLY A 183 5.91 -52.65 -0.57
C GLY A 183 5.03 -52.22 0.59
N THR A 184 5.61 -52.09 1.80
CA THR A 184 4.90 -51.51 2.94
C THR A 184 5.46 -50.14 3.28
N MET A 185 4.63 -49.10 3.18
CA MET A 185 4.97 -47.79 3.72
C MET A 185 4.48 -47.70 5.16
N THR A 186 5.38 -47.44 6.11
CA THR A 186 5.00 -47.13 7.48
C THR A 186 4.99 -45.62 7.64
N TYR A 187 3.86 -45.03 8.02
CA TYR A 187 3.76 -43.63 8.42
C TYR A 187 3.07 -43.52 9.77
N VAL A 188 3.26 -42.43 10.50
CA VAL A 188 2.54 -42.19 11.76
C VAL A 188 1.26 -41.42 11.45
N ASN A 189 0.10 -41.97 11.83
CA ASN A 189 -1.17 -41.31 11.59
C ASN A 189 -1.45 -40.17 12.59
N ALA A 190 -2.56 -39.43 12.41
CA ALA A 190 -2.95 -38.33 13.29
C ALA A 190 -3.15 -38.73 14.76
N GLY A 191 -3.36 -40.02 15.04
CA GLY A 191 -3.44 -40.58 16.40
C GLY A 191 -2.08 -40.93 17.01
N GLY A 192 -0.96 -40.64 16.33
CA GLY A 192 0.39 -40.97 16.79
C GLY A 192 0.76 -42.45 16.65
N ALA A 193 -0.10 -43.26 16.04
CA ALA A 193 0.14 -44.69 15.86
C ALA A 193 0.91 -44.96 14.55
N PRO A 194 1.99 -45.76 14.58
CA PRO A 194 2.59 -46.31 13.38
C PRO A 194 1.54 -47.08 12.58
N THR A 195 1.29 -46.65 11.35
CA THR A 195 0.33 -47.21 10.42
C THR A 195 1.08 -47.77 9.23
N LEU A 196 0.87 -49.07 8.98
CA LEU A 196 1.45 -49.78 7.86
C LEU A 196 0.44 -49.76 6.70
N VAL A 197 0.83 -49.28 5.54
CA VAL A 197 0.07 -49.42 4.30
C VAL A 197 0.84 -50.31 3.33
N THR A 198 0.21 -51.41 2.94
CA THR A 198 0.74 -52.36 1.96
C THR A 198 0.17 -52.03 0.58
N GLY A 199 1.03 -51.82 -0.41
CA GLY A 199 0.63 -51.64 -1.81
C GLY A 199 1.24 -52.73 -2.70
N ASN A 200 0.47 -53.20 -3.68
CA ASN A 200 0.93 -54.14 -4.71
C ASN A 200 0.98 -53.39 -6.05
N THR A 201 2.14 -53.38 -6.72
CA THR A 201 2.30 -52.73 -8.03
C THR A 201 1.92 -53.63 -9.21
N SER A 202 1.37 -54.83 -8.97
CA SER A 202 0.91 -55.71 -10.05
C SER A 202 -0.29 -55.09 -10.78
N GLY A 203 -0.02 -54.43 -11.90
CA GLY A 203 -1.06 -53.87 -12.78
C GLY A 203 -0.75 -52.48 -13.37
N VAL A 204 0.35 -51.83 -13.00
CA VAL A 204 0.79 -50.61 -13.69
C VAL A 204 1.70 -51.01 -14.86
N SER A 205 1.07 -51.28 -16.01
CA SER A 205 1.72 -51.36 -17.32
C SER A 205 1.77 -49.99 -17.97
#